data_AF-A0A291RNE7-F1
#
_entry.id   AF-A0A291RNE7-F1
#
_cell.length_a   1.000
_cell.length_b   1.000
_cell.length_c   1.000
_cell.angle_alpha   90.00
_cell.angle_beta   90.00
_cell.angle_gamma   90.00
#
_symmetry.space_group_name_H-M   'P 1'
#
loop_
_entity.id
_entity.type
_entity.pdbx_description
1 polymer ?
#
loop_
_entity_poly.entity_id
_entity_poly.type
_entity_poly.pdbx_seq_one_letter_code
_entity_poly.pdbx_strand_id
1 'polypeptide(L)'
;MVATITASATLIGTLGGALVTQRYTLRGKRIDAETASRERAEQRREDARTAAADRMRGTYVELNSRAHYFRSAARRHVAEHAHGRPADSAKLDAAWENYRESYAQAQMILSERALTFASAVSRCMDDARDAVVDIDGRAEGLAHLDDYLYTSLGSAVRMLRHALRADLGTEPADLVPVEDRVAEIERLRYKRIGQDADSPAPK
;
A
#
# COMPACT_ATOMS: atom_id res chain seq x y z
N MET A 1 -57.09 -75.54 15.26
CA MET A 1 -56.56 -74.97 14.00
C MET A 1 -56.85 -73.48 13.97
N VAL A 2 -55.97 -72.63 14.49
CA VAL A 2 -56.03 -71.17 14.28
C VAL A 2 -54.60 -70.65 14.24
N ALA A 3 -54.03 -70.54 13.05
CA ALA A 3 -52.77 -69.84 12.81
C ALA A 3 -52.63 -69.62 11.31
N THR A 4 -53.01 -68.44 10.78
CA THR A 4 -52.56 -67.97 9.44
C THR A 4 -52.92 -66.52 9.09
N ILE A 5 -53.25 -65.63 10.04
CA ILE A 5 -53.51 -64.21 9.69
C ILE A 5 -52.74 -63.26 10.62
N THR A 6 -51.40 -63.39 10.64
CA THR A 6 -50.54 -62.42 11.32
C THR A 6 -49.16 -62.29 10.65
N ALA A 7 -49.07 -62.47 9.33
CA ALA A 7 -47.79 -62.33 8.61
C ALA A 7 -47.78 -61.19 7.57
N SER A 8 -48.94 -60.73 7.13
CA SER A 8 -49.05 -59.81 5.98
C SER A 8 -48.94 -58.32 6.34
N ALA A 9 -49.25 -57.95 7.60
CA ALA A 9 -49.28 -56.54 8.02
C ALA A 9 -47.89 -55.96 8.35
N THR A 10 -46.90 -56.82 8.65
CA THR A 10 -45.58 -56.38 9.13
C THR A 10 -44.61 -56.00 8.02
N LEU A 11 -44.77 -56.52 6.80
CA LEU A 11 -43.83 -56.26 5.68
C LEU A 11 -43.99 -54.87 5.05
N ILE A 12 -45.17 -54.25 5.12
CA ILE A 12 -45.45 -52.94 4.52
C ILE A 12 -44.80 -51.80 5.33
N GLY A 13 -44.73 -51.94 6.66
CA GLY A 13 -44.13 -50.93 7.54
C GLY A 13 -42.62 -50.75 7.34
N THR A 14 -41.88 -51.84 7.11
CA THR A 14 -40.41 -51.83 7.07
C THR A 14 -39.87 -51.33 5.73
N LEU A 15 -40.48 -51.70 4.60
CA LEU A 15 -40.10 -51.20 3.27
C LEU A 15 -40.49 -49.72 3.09
N GLY A 16 -41.63 -49.30 3.63
CA GLY A 16 -42.03 -47.89 3.66
C GLY A 16 -41.11 -47.02 4.52
N GLY A 17 -40.72 -47.51 5.70
CA GLY A 17 -39.79 -46.83 6.60
C GLY A 17 -38.39 -46.62 6.01
N ALA A 18 -37.85 -47.61 5.28
CA ALA A 18 -36.54 -47.51 4.64
C ALA A 18 -36.49 -46.43 3.53
N LEU A 19 -37.52 -46.37 2.67
CA LEU A 19 -37.59 -45.37 1.59
C LEU A 19 -37.77 -43.94 2.13
N VAL A 20 -38.58 -43.77 3.18
CA VAL A 20 -38.74 -42.48 3.85
C VAL A 20 -37.42 -42.03 4.48
N THR A 21 -36.72 -42.93 5.17
CA THR A 21 -35.42 -42.66 5.79
C THR A 21 -34.36 -42.28 4.74
N GLN A 22 -34.32 -42.99 3.61
CA GLN A 22 -33.39 -42.72 2.50
C GLN A 22 -33.64 -41.36 1.84
N ARG A 23 -34.91 -40.94 1.74
CA ARG A 23 -35.29 -39.62 1.19
C ARG A 23 -34.90 -38.47 2.13
N TYR A 24 -35.04 -38.67 3.45
CA TYR A 24 -34.57 -37.69 4.45
C TYR A 24 -33.04 -37.59 4.48
N THR A 25 -32.31 -38.70 4.38
CA THR A 25 -30.83 -38.65 4.32
C THR A 25 -30.33 -37.94 3.06
N LEU A 26 -30.96 -38.16 1.90
CA LEU A 26 -30.58 -37.48 0.66
C LEU A 26 -30.88 -35.97 0.71
N ARG A 27 -32.01 -35.56 1.32
CA ARG A 27 -32.33 -34.14 1.52
C ARG A 27 -31.38 -33.48 2.53
N GLY A 28 -31.07 -34.15 3.64
CA GLY A 28 -30.08 -33.68 4.62
C GLY A 28 -28.71 -33.48 3.97
N LYS A 29 -28.19 -34.49 3.27
CA LYS A 29 -26.90 -34.40 2.55
C LYS A 29 -26.85 -33.26 1.54
N ARG A 30 -27.98 -32.94 0.89
CA ARG A 30 -28.05 -31.83 -0.07
C ARG A 30 -28.00 -30.47 0.63
N ILE A 31 -28.72 -30.30 1.73
CA ILE A 31 -28.70 -29.09 2.55
C ILE A 31 -27.30 -28.89 3.16
N ASP A 32 -26.67 -29.96 3.67
CA ASP A 32 -25.33 -29.92 4.23
C ASP A 32 -24.29 -29.55 3.16
N ALA A 33 -24.41 -30.12 1.95
CA ALA A 33 -23.53 -29.80 0.84
C ALA A 33 -23.69 -28.35 0.35
N GLU A 34 -24.92 -27.84 0.30
CA GLU A 34 -25.20 -26.44 -0.06
C GLU A 34 -24.65 -25.47 1.00
N THR A 35 -24.82 -25.79 2.28
CA THR A 35 -24.29 -25.01 3.40
C THR A 35 -22.76 -24.99 3.39
N ALA A 36 -22.12 -26.16 3.28
CA ALA A 36 -20.67 -26.26 3.17
C ALA A 36 -20.10 -25.59 1.91
N SER A 37 -20.87 -25.52 0.82
CA SER A 37 -20.47 -24.77 -0.39
C SER A 37 -20.49 -23.26 -0.14
N ARG A 38 -21.54 -22.75 0.53
CA ARG A 38 -21.66 -21.34 0.91
C ARG A 38 -20.56 -20.93 1.90
N GLU A 39 -20.30 -21.74 2.91
CA GLU A 39 -19.22 -21.51 3.87
C GLU A 39 -17.86 -21.44 3.18
N ARG A 40 -17.54 -22.39 2.29
CA ARG A 40 -16.29 -22.33 1.50
C ARG A 40 -16.22 -21.12 0.58
N ALA A 41 -17.35 -20.68 0.02
CA ALA A 41 -17.38 -19.48 -0.81
C ALA A 41 -17.14 -18.22 0.01
N GLU A 42 -17.72 -18.13 1.21
CA GLU A 42 -17.50 -16.99 2.11
C GLU A 42 -16.07 -16.98 2.65
N GLN A 43 -15.55 -18.13 3.10
CA GLN A 43 -14.16 -18.25 3.54
C GLN A 43 -13.19 -17.78 2.46
N ARG A 44 -13.38 -18.22 1.20
CA ARG A 44 -12.53 -17.75 0.08
C ARG A 44 -12.61 -16.25 -0.15
N ARG A 45 -13.76 -15.60 0.10
CA ARG A 45 -13.90 -14.14 -0.01
C ARG A 45 -13.18 -13.44 1.13
N GLU A 46 -13.32 -13.92 2.35
CA GLU A 46 -12.61 -13.40 3.52
C GLU A 46 -11.09 -13.54 3.36
N ASP A 47 -10.62 -14.70 2.91
CA ASP A 47 -9.21 -14.95 2.62
C ASP A 47 -8.70 -14.01 1.52
N ALA A 48 -9.47 -13.82 0.44
CA ALA A 48 -9.11 -12.91 -0.65
C ALA A 48 -9.04 -11.44 -0.19
N ARG A 49 -9.98 -11.00 0.65
CA ARG A 49 -10.00 -9.65 1.25
C ARG A 49 -8.79 -9.44 2.15
N THR A 50 -8.49 -10.41 3.00
CA THR A 50 -7.35 -10.36 3.93
C THR A 50 -6.03 -10.31 3.16
N ALA A 51 -5.87 -11.19 2.17
CA ALA A 51 -4.68 -11.22 1.33
C ALA A 51 -4.51 -9.92 0.52
N ALA A 52 -5.60 -9.29 0.07
CA ALA A 52 -5.54 -7.99 -0.60
C ALA A 52 -5.10 -6.87 0.36
N ALA A 53 -5.66 -6.82 1.57
CA ALA A 53 -5.29 -5.84 2.58
C ALA A 53 -3.82 -5.99 3.02
N ASP A 54 -3.34 -7.23 3.18
CA ASP A 54 -1.95 -7.50 3.55
C ASP A 54 -0.97 -7.12 2.43
N ARG A 55 -1.31 -7.41 1.17
CA ARG A 55 -0.53 -6.94 0.01
C ARG A 55 -0.43 -5.41 -0.02
N MET A 56 -1.55 -4.72 0.16
CA MET A 56 -1.60 -3.25 0.20
C MET A 56 -0.71 -2.70 1.31
N ARG A 57 -0.83 -3.25 2.53
CA ARG A 57 0.03 -2.87 3.66
C ARG A 57 1.51 -3.09 3.35
N GLY A 58 1.86 -4.23 2.77
CA GLY A 58 3.22 -4.56 2.35
C GLY A 58 3.80 -3.53 1.38
N THR A 59 3.07 -3.22 0.31
CA THR A 59 3.48 -2.22 -0.68
C THR A 59 3.65 -0.83 -0.06
N TYR A 60 2.80 -0.43 0.88
CA TYR A 60 2.89 0.90 1.50
C TYR A 60 4.09 1.01 2.44
N VAL A 61 4.37 -0.05 3.21
CA VAL A 61 5.57 -0.15 4.04
C VAL A 61 6.81 -0.05 3.18
N GLU A 62 6.83 -0.74 2.04
CA GLU A 62 7.96 -0.73 1.11
C GLU A 62 8.18 0.65 0.49
N LEU A 63 7.13 1.30 -0.01
CA LEU A 63 7.21 2.65 -0.58
C LEU A 63 7.78 3.64 0.44
N ASN A 64 7.23 3.64 1.66
CA ASN A 64 7.70 4.55 2.71
C ASN A 64 9.16 4.25 3.11
N SER A 65 9.53 2.97 3.21
CA SER A 65 10.89 2.57 3.60
C SER A 65 11.92 2.94 2.53
N ARG A 66 11.61 2.69 1.24
CA ARG A 66 12.49 3.05 0.12
C ARG A 66 12.60 4.57 -0.06
N ALA A 67 11.52 5.32 0.20
CA ALA A 67 11.56 6.79 0.28
C ALA A 67 12.54 7.30 1.35
N HIS A 68 12.50 6.74 2.56
CA HIS A 68 13.44 7.08 3.63
C HIS A 68 14.88 6.68 3.28
N TYR A 69 15.06 5.51 2.65
CA TYR A 69 16.38 5.03 2.24
C TYR A 69 17.01 5.93 1.18
N PHE A 70 16.27 6.30 0.13
CA PHE A 70 16.74 7.25 -0.88
C PHE A 70 17.18 8.57 -0.26
N ARG A 71 16.34 9.20 0.57
CA ARG A 71 16.69 10.45 1.28
C ARG A 71 17.96 10.30 2.12
N SER A 72 18.14 9.16 2.79
CA SER A 72 19.33 8.90 3.60
C SER A 72 20.58 8.73 2.74
N ALA A 73 20.47 8.05 1.59
CA ALA A 73 21.55 7.91 0.62
C ALA A 73 21.94 9.27 0.02
N ALA A 74 20.96 10.08 -0.38
CA ALA A 74 21.16 11.45 -0.88
C ALA A 74 21.91 12.33 0.14
N ARG A 75 21.47 12.35 1.40
CA ARG A 75 22.15 13.13 2.45
C ARG A 75 23.59 12.67 2.69
N ARG A 76 23.80 11.35 2.68
CA ARG A 76 25.16 10.80 2.79
C ARG A 76 26.01 11.27 1.61
N HIS A 77 25.50 11.22 0.39
CA HIS A 77 26.20 11.68 -0.81
C HIS A 77 26.66 13.14 -0.66
N VAL A 78 25.75 14.03 -0.24
CA VAL A 78 26.04 15.44 0.04
C VAL A 78 27.10 15.61 1.14
N ALA A 79 27.01 14.85 2.23
CA ALA A 79 27.99 14.88 3.31
C ALA A 79 29.38 14.41 2.87
N GLU A 80 29.47 13.40 2.00
CA GLU A 80 30.76 12.95 1.44
C GLU A 80 31.42 14.07 0.62
N HIS A 81 30.66 14.75 -0.25
CA HIS A 81 31.15 15.93 -0.99
C HIS A 81 31.60 17.06 -0.05
N ALA A 82 30.83 17.37 0.99
CA ALA A 82 31.18 18.39 1.97
C ALA A 82 32.48 18.09 2.74
N HIS A 83 32.83 16.81 2.88
CA HIS A 83 34.07 16.36 3.51
C HIS A 83 35.22 16.09 2.51
N GLY A 84 35.02 16.38 1.22
CA GLY A 84 36.01 16.11 0.18
C GLY A 84 36.30 14.62 -0.03
N ARG A 85 35.36 13.74 0.35
CA ARG A 85 35.46 12.29 0.17
C ARG A 85 34.72 11.87 -1.10
N PRO A 86 35.18 10.79 -1.78
CA PRO A 86 34.47 10.30 -2.96
C PRO A 86 33.09 9.82 -2.56
N ALA A 87 32.05 10.41 -3.17
CA ALA A 87 30.68 10.03 -2.93
C ALA A 87 30.32 8.74 -3.67
N ASP A 88 29.54 7.89 -3.02
CA ASP A 88 29.09 6.60 -3.57
C ASP A 88 27.86 6.82 -4.46
N SER A 89 28.09 7.15 -5.74
CA SER A 89 27.02 7.36 -6.72
C SER A 89 26.23 6.08 -6.99
N ALA A 90 26.89 4.92 -6.99
CA ALA A 90 26.22 3.64 -7.22
C ALA A 90 25.17 3.34 -6.14
N LYS A 91 25.47 3.66 -4.88
CA LYS A 91 24.50 3.53 -3.78
C LYS A 91 23.35 4.51 -3.89
N LEU A 92 23.60 5.73 -4.36
CA LEU A 92 22.54 6.71 -4.62
C LEU A 92 21.60 6.23 -5.73
N ASP A 93 22.16 5.79 -6.86
CA ASP A 93 21.40 5.30 -8.01
C ASP A 93 20.58 4.06 -7.65
N ALA A 94 21.18 3.09 -6.94
CA ALA A 94 20.45 1.93 -6.46
C ALA A 94 19.31 2.31 -5.50
N ALA A 95 19.51 3.30 -4.62
CA ALA A 95 18.45 3.77 -3.73
C ALA A 95 17.30 4.45 -4.51
N TRP A 96 17.65 5.19 -5.56
CA TRP A 96 16.71 5.86 -6.44
C TRP A 96 15.88 4.88 -7.27
N GLU A 97 16.52 3.91 -7.92
CA GLU A 97 15.86 2.85 -8.69
C GLU A 97 14.90 2.05 -7.83
N ASN A 98 15.34 1.65 -6.63
CA ASN A 98 14.48 0.97 -5.67
C ASN A 98 13.25 1.81 -5.32
N TYR A 99 13.41 3.10 -5.02
CA TYR A 99 12.28 3.98 -4.76
C TYR A 99 11.30 4.03 -5.96
N ARG A 100 11.81 4.27 -7.17
CA ARG A 100 10.99 4.36 -8.39
C ARG A 100 10.20 3.09 -8.66
N GLU A 101 10.84 1.93 -8.50
CA GLU A 101 10.18 0.64 -8.67
C GLU A 101 9.02 0.48 -7.68
N SER A 102 9.23 0.81 -6.40
CA SER A 102 8.18 0.67 -5.39
C SER A 102 7.06 1.70 -5.58
N TYR A 103 7.37 2.91 -6.02
CA TYR A 103 6.36 3.88 -6.43
C TYR A 103 5.51 3.35 -7.60
N ALA A 104 6.16 2.76 -8.63
CA ALA A 104 5.46 2.19 -9.77
C ALA A 104 4.54 1.02 -9.40
N GLN A 105 4.91 0.23 -8.38
CA GLN A 105 4.03 -0.80 -7.82
C GLN A 105 2.89 -0.19 -6.99
N ALA A 106 3.20 0.79 -6.14
CA ALA A 106 2.23 1.41 -5.25
C ALA A 106 1.12 2.18 -6.00
N GLN A 107 1.45 2.90 -7.08
CA GLN A 107 0.45 3.66 -7.84
C GLN A 107 -0.68 2.80 -8.42
N MET A 108 -0.48 1.49 -8.56
CA MET A 108 -1.51 0.56 -9.05
C MET A 108 -2.55 0.19 -7.98
N ILE A 109 -2.29 0.51 -6.71
CA ILE A 109 -3.09 0.06 -5.56
C ILE A 109 -3.50 1.20 -4.63
N LEU A 110 -2.80 2.34 -4.67
CA LEU A 110 -3.15 3.53 -3.91
C LEU A 110 -4.52 4.07 -4.30
N SER A 111 -5.29 4.57 -3.32
CA SER A 111 -6.44 5.41 -3.65
C SER A 111 -6.00 6.70 -4.34
N GLU A 112 -6.90 7.35 -5.07
CA GLU A 112 -6.64 8.63 -5.74
C GLU A 112 -6.09 9.70 -4.78
N ARG A 113 -6.60 9.73 -3.54
CA ARG A 113 -6.11 10.65 -2.50
C ARG A 113 -4.66 10.35 -2.16
N ALA A 114 -4.34 9.09 -1.85
CA ALA A 114 -2.98 8.70 -1.48
C ALA A 114 -1.99 8.81 -2.65
N LEU A 115 -2.46 8.52 -3.87
CA LEU A 115 -1.69 8.67 -5.10
C LEU A 115 -1.30 10.14 -5.33
N THR A 116 -2.21 11.08 -5.14
CA THR A 116 -1.93 12.52 -5.27
C THR A 116 -0.75 12.95 -4.39
N PHE A 117 -0.71 12.50 -3.13
CA PHE A 117 0.42 12.72 -2.23
C PHE A 117 1.69 12.04 -2.72
N ALA A 118 1.60 10.76 -3.09
CA ALA A 118 2.75 9.99 -3.53
C ALA A 118 3.39 10.60 -4.80
N SER A 119 2.58 11.08 -5.74
CA SER A 119 3.07 11.77 -6.95
C SER A 119 3.76 13.09 -6.64
N ALA A 120 3.21 13.90 -5.72
CA ALA A 120 3.87 15.14 -5.29
C ALA A 120 5.22 14.87 -4.62
N VAL A 121 5.29 13.85 -3.76
CA VAL A 121 6.55 13.44 -3.13
C VAL A 121 7.53 12.86 -4.16
N SER A 122 7.06 12.11 -5.14
CA SER A 122 7.91 11.60 -6.24
C SER A 122 8.59 12.74 -6.98
N ARG A 123 7.85 13.80 -7.33
CA ARG A 123 8.43 15.01 -7.96
C ARG A 123 9.50 15.66 -7.08
N CYS A 124 9.27 15.77 -5.77
CA CYS A 124 10.30 16.27 -4.85
C CYS A 124 11.55 15.39 -4.82
N MET A 125 11.40 14.07 -5.01
CA MET A 125 12.54 13.15 -5.07
C MET A 125 13.27 13.20 -6.41
N ASP A 126 12.56 13.35 -7.53
CA ASP A 126 13.16 13.60 -8.84
C ASP A 126 14.08 14.83 -8.78
N ASP A 127 13.55 15.96 -8.30
CA ASP A 127 14.32 17.20 -8.12
C ASP A 127 15.48 17.01 -7.13
N ALA A 128 15.27 16.27 -6.04
CA ALA A 128 16.32 15.99 -5.07
C ALA A 128 17.45 15.17 -5.69
N ARG A 129 17.12 14.16 -6.50
CA ARG A 129 18.08 13.30 -7.18
C ARG A 129 18.92 14.14 -8.14
N ASP A 130 18.28 14.93 -9.00
CA ASP A 130 18.97 15.74 -9.99
C ASP A 130 19.88 16.77 -9.30
N ALA A 131 19.39 17.40 -8.24
CA ALA A 131 20.16 18.36 -7.45
C ALA A 131 21.36 17.74 -6.70
N VAL A 132 21.30 16.46 -6.33
CA VAL A 132 22.43 15.73 -5.72
C VAL A 132 23.45 15.33 -6.78
N VAL A 133 23.00 14.92 -7.97
CA VAL A 133 23.88 14.53 -9.09
C VAL A 133 24.64 15.74 -9.65
N ASP A 134 23.96 16.89 -9.77
CA ASP A 134 24.52 18.11 -10.37
C ASP A 134 25.32 18.96 -9.36
N ILE A 135 25.65 18.43 -8.18
CA ILE A 135 26.28 19.23 -7.13
C ILE A 135 27.73 19.61 -7.48
N ASP A 136 28.01 20.91 -7.49
CA ASP A 136 29.33 21.47 -7.86
C ASP A 136 30.35 21.49 -6.70
N GLY A 137 30.00 20.94 -5.54
CA GLY A 137 30.88 20.84 -4.36
C GLY A 137 31.12 22.16 -3.62
N ARG A 138 30.49 23.28 -4.01
CA ARG A 138 30.59 24.54 -3.25
C ARG A 138 29.87 24.42 -1.90
N ALA A 139 30.51 24.93 -0.84
CA ALA A 139 30.01 24.81 0.53
C ALA A 139 28.58 25.35 0.72
N GLU A 140 28.25 26.48 0.09
CA GLU A 140 26.90 27.07 0.15
C GLU A 140 25.84 26.18 -0.52
N GLY A 141 26.15 25.64 -1.71
CA GLY A 141 25.26 24.73 -2.44
C GLY A 141 25.03 23.41 -1.69
N LEU A 142 26.09 22.87 -1.08
CA LEU A 142 26.04 21.69 -0.22
C LEU A 142 25.18 21.93 1.03
N ALA A 143 25.36 23.06 1.72
CA ALA A 143 24.59 23.40 2.91
C ALA A 143 23.09 23.59 2.58
N HIS A 144 22.79 24.29 1.49
CA HIS A 144 21.41 24.50 1.04
C HIS A 144 20.74 23.17 0.65
N LEU A 145 21.47 22.27 -0.02
CA LEU A 145 20.94 20.97 -0.39
C LEU A 145 20.74 20.05 0.83
N ASP A 146 21.67 20.02 1.79
CA ASP A 146 21.44 19.24 3.02
C ASP A 146 20.24 19.79 3.81
N ASP A 147 20.07 21.12 3.91
CA ASP A 147 18.87 21.71 4.53
C ASP A 147 17.59 21.25 3.84
N TYR A 148 17.54 21.31 2.51
CA TYR A 148 16.39 20.84 1.74
C TYR A 148 16.09 19.34 1.97
N LEU A 149 17.12 18.49 1.91
CA LEU A 149 16.98 17.04 2.14
C LEU A 149 16.55 16.74 3.59
N TYR A 150 16.99 17.54 4.55
CA TYR A 150 16.64 17.39 5.95
C TYR A 150 15.22 17.87 6.25
N THR A 151 14.90 19.11 5.86
CA THR A 151 13.66 19.82 6.20
C THR A 151 12.55 19.51 5.21
N SER A 152 12.62 20.05 4.00
CA SER A 152 11.59 19.98 2.95
C SER A 152 11.28 18.54 2.56
N LEU A 153 12.27 17.81 2.03
CA LEU A 153 12.06 16.42 1.62
C LEU A 153 11.73 15.53 2.83
N GLY A 154 12.30 15.83 4.00
CA GLY A 154 11.96 15.15 5.24
C GLY A 154 10.51 15.36 5.70
N SER A 155 9.92 16.52 5.42
CA SER A 155 8.51 16.80 5.65
C SER A 155 7.62 16.09 4.64
N ALA A 156 7.97 16.17 3.36
CA ALA A 156 7.26 15.47 2.29
C ALA A 156 7.15 13.96 2.55
N VAL A 157 8.26 13.30 2.93
CA VAL A 157 8.24 11.86 3.28
C VAL A 157 7.38 11.58 4.53
N ARG A 158 7.35 12.47 5.52
CA ARG A 158 6.44 12.33 6.67
C ARG A 158 4.97 12.44 6.24
N MET A 159 4.65 13.37 5.34
CA MET A 159 3.29 13.52 4.80
C MET A 159 2.87 12.30 3.99
N LEU A 160 3.76 11.73 3.16
CA LEU A 160 3.52 10.45 2.48
C LEU A 160 3.11 9.37 3.48
N ARG A 161 3.87 9.20 4.57
CA ARG A 161 3.54 8.22 5.60
C ARG A 161 2.13 8.42 6.19
N HIS A 162 1.73 9.65 6.46
CA HIS A 162 0.40 9.97 6.97
C HIS A 162 -0.69 9.66 5.93
N ALA A 163 -0.48 10.03 4.66
CA ALA A 163 -1.39 9.69 3.58
C ALA A 163 -1.58 8.17 3.43
N LEU A 164 -0.50 7.39 3.47
CA LEU A 164 -0.56 5.92 3.41
C LEU A 164 -1.28 5.32 4.62
N ARG A 165 -1.10 5.89 5.82
CA ARG A 165 -1.77 5.43 7.04
C ARG A 165 -3.26 5.76 7.06
N ALA A 166 -3.64 6.94 6.58
CA ALA A 166 -5.03 7.32 6.38
C ALA A 166 -5.71 6.40 5.34
N ASP A 167 -5.00 6.06 4.27
CA ASP A 167 -5.49 5.17 3.22
C ASP A 167 -5.71 3.73 3.71
N LEU A 168 -4.89 3.26 4.66
CA LEU A 168 -5.11 2.00 5.37
C LEU A 168 -6.23 2.08 6.44
N GLY A 169 -6.84 3.24 6.66
CA GLY A 169 -7.83 3.47 7.71
C GLY A 169 -7.26 3.50 9.13
N THR A 170 -5.93 3.65 9.28
CA THR A 170 -5.26 3.67 10.60
C THR A 170 -5.17 5.07 11.21
N GLU A 171 -5.40 6.11 10.42
CA GLU A 171 -5.50 7.51 10.86
C GLU A 171 -6.75 8.15 10.26
N PRO A 172 -7.40 9.10 10.97
CA PRO A 172 -8.56 9.79 10.45
C PRO A 172 -8.19 10.55 9.17
N ALA A 173 -9.03 10.39 8.14
CA ALA A 173 -8.73 10.88 6.80
C ALA A 173 -8.62 12.41 6.70
N ASP A 174 -9.07 13.22 7.70
CA ASP A 174 -8.72 14.65 7.67
C ASP A 174 -8.84 15.51 8.93
N LEU A 175 -7.90 16.46 9.03
CA LEU A 175 -8.03 17.78 9.68
C LEU A 175 -7.45 18.92 8.79
N VAL A 176 -6.83 18.62 7.63
CA VAL A 176 -6.26 19.60 6.67
C VAL A 176 -6.39 19.07 5.21
N PRO A 177 -7.13 19.77 4.32
CA PRO A 177 -7.38 19.36 2.93
C PRO A 177 -6.14 18.85 2.16
N VAL A 178 -6.36 17.87 1.27
CA VAL A 178 -5.32 17.28 0.40
C VAL A 178 -4.58 18.36 -0.36
N GLU A 179 -5.34 19.31 -0.90
CA GLU A 179 -4.88 20.40 -1.73
C GLU A 179 -3.89 21.30 -0.96
N ASP A 180 -4.18 21.59 0.31
CA ASP A 180 -3.32 22.42 1.16
C ASP A 180 -1.98 21.74 1.44
N ARG A 181 -2.00 20.43 1.67
CA ARG A 181 -0.80 19.63 1.93
C ARG A 181 0.01 19.36 0.67
N VAL A 182 -0.64 19.14 -0.46
CA VAL A 182 0.04 19.05 -1.76
C VAL A 182 0.66 20.39 -2.12
N ALA A 183 -0.05 21.50 -1.89
CA ALA A 183 0.50 22.83 -2.04
C ALA A 183 1.65 23.10 -1.06
N GLU A 184 1.63 22.52 0.15
CA GLU A 184 2.78 22.55 1.07
C GLU A 184 3.97 21.80 0.48
N ILE A 185 3.78 20.58 -0.06
CA ILE A 185 4.83 19.79 -0.71
C ILE A 185 5.41 20.52 -1.92
N GLU A 186 4.57 21.07 -2.80
CA GLU A 186 5.02 21.84 -3.95
C GLU A 186 5.74 23.14 -3.51
N ARG A 187 5.28 23.83 -2.48
CA ARG A 187 6.02 24.98 -1.89
C ARG A 187 7.41 24.57 -1.40
N LEU A 188 7.50 23.43 -0.71
CA LEU A 188 8.77 22.88 -0.22
C LEU A 188 9.71 22.50 -1.37
N ARG A 189 9.16 22.04 -2.50
CA ARG A 189 9.87 21.77 -3.75
C ARG A 189 10.45 23.06 -4.36
N TYR A 190 9.65 24.10 -4.52
CA TYR A 190 10.09 25.38 -5.12
C TYR A 190 11.18 26.08 -4.29
N LYS A 191 11.15 25.96 -2.96
CA LYS A 191 12.23 26.43 -2.08
C LYS A 191 13.61 25.91 -2.49
N ARG A 192 13.70 24.73 -3.13
CA ARG A 192 14.97 24.19 -3.66
C ARG A 192 15.41 24.82 -4.97
N ILE A 193 14.47 25.13 -5.87
CA ILE A 193 14.72 25.62 -7.23
C ILE A 193 15.12 27.10 -7.23
N GLY A 194 15.01 27.81 -6.10
CA GLY A 194 15.32 29.24 -6.02
C GLY A 194 14.28 30.11 -6.71
N GLN A 195 13.10 29.56 -6.98
CA GLN A 195 11.92 30.33 -7.35
C GLN A 195 11.11 30.53 -6.08
N ASP A 196 11.06 31.76 -5.58
CA ASP A 196 10.15 32.13 -4.49
C ASP A 196 8.73 31.68 -4.84
N ALA A 197 8.01 31.17 -3.84
CA ALA A 197 6.65 30.62 -3.97
C ALA A 197 5.60 31.62 -4.51
N ASP A 198 6.00 32.87 -4.79
CA ASP A 198 5.20 33.92 -5.42
C ASP A 198 5.32 33.96 -6.96
N SER A 199 6.11 33.08 -7.57
CA SER A 199 6.16 32.97 -9.03
C SER A 199 4.94 32.19 -9.54
N PRO A 200 4.10 32.76 -10.44
CA PRO A 200 2.88 32.11 -10.90
C PRO A 200 3.20 30.79 -11.61
N ALA A 201 2.43 29.74 -11.28
CA ALA A 201 2.57 28.41 -11.86
C ALA A 201 2.66 28.49 -13.41
N PRO A 202 3.55 27.71 -14.05
CA PRO A 202 3.59 27.63 -15.50
C PRO A 202 2.23 27.11 -16.01
N LYS A 203 1.65 27.85 -16.96
CA LYS A 203 0.39 27.51 -17.63
C LYS A 203 0.47 26.20 -18.39
#